data_AF-A0A418LW39-F1
#
_entry.id   AF-A0A418LW39-F1
#
_cell.length_a   1.000
_cell.length_b   1.000
_cell.length_c   1.000
_cell.angle_alpha   90.00
_cell.angle_beta   90.00
_cell.angle_gamma   90.00
#
_symmetry.space_group_name_H-M   'P 1'
#
loop_
_entity.id
_entity.type
_entity.pdbx_description
1 polymer ?
#
loop_
_entity_poly.entity_id
_entity_poly.type
_entity_poly.pdbx_seq_one_letter_code
_entity_poly.pdbx_strand_id
1 'polypeptide(L)'
;MRRRPFKLDLRRLSHALFLGITLSFLFFLSALWLGREQEGFALTLSLIGISLVLEAQPAAVASIPLGFAPLTGAAISILANLIPIPLLMLTFDQVIRNWSWMRHRLQRADKWSAKYGHYGVWGLSVLSPFLGAYVCVVVGFGLRWHAARIFASVTLGTIVSTLLITYGGHWFVHLIHLGPFHI
;
A
#
# COMPACT_ATOMS: atom_id res chain seq x y z
N MET A 1 -17.18 23.34 -27.85
CA MET A 1 -16.33 22.15 -27.64
C MET A 1 -17.15 20.87 -27.85
N ARG A 2 -16.98 20.15 -28.97
CA ARG A 2 -17.63 18.85 -29.20
C ARG A 2 -17.04 17.80 -28.25
N ARG A 3 -17.85 17.26 -27.33
CA ARG A 3 -17.50 16.08 -26.54
C ARG A 3 -17.47 14.88 -27.49
N ARG A 4 -16.27 14.41 -27.86
CA ARG A 4 -16.15 13.15 -28.62
C ARG A 4 -16.75 12.02 -27.77
N PRO A 5 -17.64 11.17 -28.31
CA PRO A 5 -18.15 10.02 -27.59
C PRO A 5 -16.99 9.10 -27.23
N PHE A 6 -16.92 8.74 -25.96
CA PHE A 6 -15.87 7.93 -25.40
C PHE A 6 -16.03 6.49 -25.87
N LYS A 7 -15.18 6.03 -26.79
CA LYS A 7 -14.99 4.60 -27.02
C LYS A 7 -14.03 4.10 -25.95
N LEU A 8 -14.58 3.45 -24.94
CA LEU A 8 -13.81 2.73 -23.95
C LEU A 8 -13.08 1.61 -24.69
N ASP A 9 -11.76 1.68 -24.75
CA ASP A 9 -10.94 0.61 -25.36
C ASP A 9 -10.93 -0.57 -24.40
N LEU A 10 -11.99 -1.40 -24.48
CA LEU A 10 -12.18 -2.59 -23.64
C LEU A 10 -10.95 -3.50 -23.66
N ARG A 11 -10.20 -3.54 -24.77
CA ARG A 11 -8.97 -4.33 -24.85
C ARG A 11 -7.91 -3.76 -23.91
N ARG A 12 -7.63 -2.46 -23.95
CA ARG A 12 -6.63 -1.85 -23.03
C ARG A 12 -7.03 -2.00 -21.56
N LEU A 13 -8.32 -1.86 -21.26
CA LEU A 13 -8.87 -2.11 -19.92
C LEU A 13 -8.59 -3.55 -19.47
N SER A 14 -8.93 -4.52 -20.31
CA SER A 14 -8.75 -5.94 -20.02
C SER A 14 -7.28 -6.30 -19.77
N HIS A 15 -6.35 -5.79 -20.58
CA HIS A 15 -4.91 -6.03 -20.36
C HIS A 15 -4.41 -5.40 -19.06
N ALA A 16 -4.85 -4.17 -18.74
CA ALA A 16 -4.44 -3.50 -17.50
C ALA A 16 -4.98 -4.25 -16.27
N LEU A 17 -6.24 -4.70 -16.30
CA LEU A 17 -6.81 -5.54 -15.25
C LEU A 17 -6.06 -6.85 -15.10
N PHE A 18 -5.77 -7.54 -16.21
CA PHE A 18 -5.04 -8.81 -16.18
C PHE A 18 -3.64 -8.64 -15.57
N LEU A 19 -2.91 -7.59 -15.94
CA LEU A 19 -1.61 -7.28 -15.35
C LEU A 19 -1.72 -6.96 -13.85
N GLY A 20 -2.70 -6.16 -13.47
CA GLY A 20 -2.96 -5.83 -12.06
C GLY A 20 -3.22 -7.08 -11.23
N ILE A 21 -4.14 -7.93 -11.68
CA ILE A 21 -4.48 -9.20 -11.03
C ILE A 21 -3.25 -10.11 -10.92
N THR A 22 -2.46 -10.23 -11.99
CA THR A 22 -1.25 -11.06 -11.99
C THR A 22 -0.23 -10.57 -10.95
N LEU A 23 0.04 -9.26 -10.91
CA LEU A 23 0.94 -8.67 -9.91
C LEU A 23 0.41 -8.82 -8.48
N SER A 24 -0.87 -8.55 -8.26
CA SER A 24 -1.54 -8.75 -6.98
C SER A 24 -1.42 -10.20 -6.50
N PHE A 25 -1.60 -11.16 -7.40
CA PHE A 25 -1.48 -12.58 -7.11
C PHE A 25 -0.03 -12.98 -6.79
N LEU A 26 0.96 -12.42 -7.48
CA LEU A 26 2.38 -12.63 -7.17
C LEU A 26 2.76 -12.11 -5.78
N PHE A 27 2.25 -10.94 -5.38
CA PHE A 27 2.46 -10.42 -4.02
C PHE A 27 1.82 -11.31 -2.97
N PHE A 28 0.58 -11.76 -3.22
CA PHE A 28 -0.13 -12.68 -2.33
C PHE A 28 0.61 -14.01 -2.15
N LEU A 29 1.05 -14.64 -3.25
CA LEU A 29 1.82 -15.88 -3.20
C LEU A 29 3.16 -15.71 -2.49
N SER A 30 3.86 -14.59 -2.75
CA SER A 30 5.12 -14.27 -2.06
C SER A 30 4.92 -14.14 -0.55
N ALA A 31 3.85 -13.45 -0.12
CA ALA A 31 3.53 -13.30 1.30
C ALA A 31 3.19 -14.65 1.96
N LEU A 32 2.39 -15.48 1.28
CA LEU A 32 2.04 -16.83 1.75
C LEU A 32 3.25 -17.75 1.85
N TRP A 33 4.12 -17.73 0.84
CA TRP A 33 5.33 -18.54 0.82
C TRP A 33 6.23 -18.17 1.99
N LEU A 34 6.40 -16.87 2.25
CA LEU A 34 7.27 -16.36 3.30
C LEU A 34 6.74 -16.67 4.71
N GLY A 35 5.41 -16.65 4.92
CA GLY A 35 4.81 -17.00 6.21
C GLY A 35 4.65 -18.51 6.47
N ARG A 36 4.60 -19.34 5.41
CA ARG A 36 4.55 -20.80 5.53
C ARG A 36 5.77 -21.38 6.26
N GLU A 37 6.94 -20.79 6.06
CA GLU A 37 8.20 -21.26 6.64
C GLU A 37 8.32 -20.98 8.16
N GLN A 38 7.44 -20.16 8.76
CA GLN A 38 7.60 -19.67 10.14
C GLN A 38 6.50 -20.12 11.10
N GLU A 39 5.29 -19.57 10.97
CA GLU A 39 4.21 -19.68 11.98
C GLU A 39 2.98 -20.44 11.44
N GLY A 40 3.02 -20.87 10.17
CA GLY A 40 1.97 -21.64 9.52
C GLY A 40 0.97 -20.81 8.70
N PHE A 41 0.17 -21.53 7.91
CA PHE A 41 -0.67 -20.95 6.86
C PHE A 41 -1.81 -20.06 7.39
N ALA A 42 -2.46 -20.47 8.49
CA ALA A 42 -3.61 -19.77 9.04
C ALA A 42 -3.24 -18.39 9.63
N LEU A 43 -2.13 -18.32 10.39
CA LEU A 43 -1.65 -17.06 10.97
C LEU A 43 -1.18 -16.09 9.88
N THR A 44 -0.52 -16.62 8.84
CA THR A 44 -0.11 -15.82 7.68
C THR A 44 -1.31 -15.23 6.94
N LEU A 45 -2.36 -16.01 6.70
CA LEU A 45 -3.59 -15.52 6.09
C LEU A 45 -4.27 -14.44 6.93
N SER A 46 -4.33 -14.63 8.25
CA SER A 46 -4.87 -13.62 9.17
C SER A 46 -4.10 -12.31 9.04
N LEU A 47 -2.77 -12.38 9.05
CA LEU A 47 -1.89 -11.22 8.91
C LEU A 47 -2.05 -10.51 7.56
N ILE A 48 -2.18 -11.27 6.46
CA ILE A 48 -2.49 -10.73 5.13
C ILE A 48 -3.84 -10.01 5.15
N GLY A 49 -4.87 -10.62 5.75
CA GLY A 49 -6.21 -10.03 5.88
C GLY A 49 -6.20 -8.73 6.67
N ILE A 50 -5.48 -8.70 7.80
CA ILE A 50 -5.30 -7.49 8.62
C ILE A 50 -4.61 -6.40 7.79
N SER A 51 -3.54 -6.73 7.07
CA SER A 51 -2.79 -5.76 6.26
C SER A 51 -3.64 -5.17 5.13
N LEU A 52 -4.47 -6.00 4.49
CA LEU A 52 -5.33 -5.56 3.41
C LEU A 52 -6.40 -4.56 3.88
N VAL A 53 -6.93 -4.75 5.10
CA VAL A 53 -8.01 -3.92 5.67
C VAL A 53 -7.48 -2.70 6.43
N LEU A 54 -6.45 -2.90 7.26
CA LEU A 54 -5.94 -1.90 8.20
C LEU A 54 -4.61 -1.27 7.77
N GLU A 55 -4.08 -1.63 6.60
CA GLU A 55 -2.74 -1.27 6.09
C GLU A 55 -1.59 -2.06 6.74
N ALA A 56 -0.39 -1.93 6.16
CA ALA A 56 0.80 -2.66 6.58
C ALA A 56 1.19 -2.41 8.05
N GLN A 57 0.91 -1.24 8.59
CA GLN A 57 1.47 -0.84 9.90
C GLN A 57 0.73 -1.50 11.06
N PRO A 58 -0.62 -1.50 11.14
CA PRO A 58 -1.33 -2.27 12.17
C PRO A 58 -1.09 -3.78 12.02
N ALA A 59 -0.95 -4.28 10.79
CA ALA A 59 -0.56 -5.67 10.57
C ALA A 59 0.81 -5.99 11.17
N ALA A 60 1.81 -5.13 10.96
CA ALA A 60 3.14 -5.31 11.53
C ALA A 60 3.16 -5.22 13.06
N VAL A 61 2.29 -4.41 13.66
CA VAL A 61 2.08 -4.47 15.12
C VAL A 61 1.50 -5.82 15.51
N ALA A 62 0.46 -6.28 14.81
CA ALA A 62 -0.22 -7.55 15.08
C ALA A 62 0.67 -8.77 14.83
N SER A 63 1.69 -8.70 13.98
CA SER A 63 2.57 -9.84 13.71
C SER A 63 3.41 -10.24 14.93
N ILE A 64 3.76 -9.29 15.80
CA ILE A 64 4.56 -9.54 17.01
C ILE A 64 3.81 -10.47 18.01
N PRO A 65 2.58 -10.15 18.48
CA PRO A 65 1.84 -11.06 19.36
C PRO A 65 1.42 -12.37 18.68
N LEU A 66 1.42 -12.42 17.34
CA LEU A 66 1.17 -13.64 16.57
C LEU A 66 2.42 -14.54 16.45
N GLY A 67 3.54 -14.18 17.06
CA GLY A 67 4.76 -15.01 17.12
C GLY A 67 5.77 -14.76 16.00
N PHE A 68 5.40 -14.03 14.95
CA PHE A 68 6.28 -13.82 13.80
C PHE A 68 7.56 -13.09 14.19
N ALA A 69 8.68 -13.51 13.58
CA ALA A 69 9.92 -12.74 13.67
C ALA A 69 9.69 -11.32 13.09
N PRO A 70 10.30 -10.27 13.66
CA PRO A 70 10.04 -8.87 13.26
C PRO A 70 10.21 -8.63 11.75
N LEU A 71 11.29 -9.18 11.17
CA LEU A 71 11.57 -9.03 9.74
C LEU A 71 10.53 -9.73 8.87
N THR A 72 10.12 -10.94 9.24
CA THR A 72 9.13 -11.74 8.51
C THR A 72 7.74 -11.11 8.61
N GLY A 73 7.34 -10.71 9.82
CA GLY A 73 6.07 -10.02 10.07
C GLY A 73 5.97 -8.72 9.28
N ALA A 74 7.05 -7.93 9.23
CA ALA A 74 7.14 -6.74 8.39
C ALA A 74 7.04 -7.09 6.91
N ALA A 75 7.80 -8.08 6.43
CA ALA A 75 7.80 -8.47 5.02
C ALA A 75 6.42 -8.94 4.55
N ILE A 76 5.75 -9.81 5.32
CA ILE A 76 4.38 -10.27 5.02
C ILE A 76 3.42 -9.07 5.00
N SER A 77 3.50 -8.18 5.99
CA SER A 77 2.63 -7.02 6.08
C SER A 77 2.82 -6.07 4.88
N ILE A 78 4.06 -5.81 4.47
CA ILE A 78 4.39 -5.00 3.29
C ILE A 78 3.85 -5.67 2.02
N LEU A 79 4.16 -6.94 1.80
CA LEU A 79 3.74 -7.68 0.61
C LEU A 79 2.21 -7.73 0.50
N ALA A 80 1.52 -7.97 1.61
CA ALA A 80 0.07 -7.97 1.67
C ALA A 80 -0.54 -6.60 1.32
N ASN A 81 0.07 -5.51 1.79
CA ASN A 81 -0.38 -4.14 1.49
C ASN A 81 -0.14 -3.76 0.02
N LEU A 82 0.85 -4.37 -0.63
CA LEU A 82 1.10 -4.19 -2.06
C LEU A 82 0.08 -4.92 -2.95
N ILE A 83 -0.71 -5.87 -2.42
CA ILE A 83 -1.69 -6.64 -3.22
C ILE A 83 -2.69 -5.71 -3.95
N PRO A 84 -3.42 -4.80 -3.28
CA PRO A 84 -4.41 -3.97 -3.97
C PRO A 84 -3.78 -2.82 -4.78
N ILE A 85 -2.51 -2.46 -4.56
CA ILE A 85 -1.89 -1.28 -5.16
C ILE A 85 -1.82 -1.37 -6.70
N PRO A 86 -1.28 -2.42 -7.35
CA PRO A 86 -1.30 -2.55 -8.81
C PRO A 86 -2.71 -2.45 -9.40
N LEU A 87 -3.69 -3.06 -8.74
CA LEU A 87 -5.08 -3.02 -9.17
C LEU A 87 -5.63 -1.59 -9.10
N LEU A 88 -5.40 -0.89 -7.99
CA LEU A 88 -5.75 0.52 -7.83
C LEU A 88 -5.08 1.35 -8.92
N MET A 89 -3.76 1.28 -9.07
CA MET A 89 -3.01 2.09 -10.04
C MET A 89 -3.50 1.93 -11.48
N LEU A 90 -3.86 0.71 -11.89
CA LEU A 90 -4.29 0.40 -13.25
C LEU A 90 -5.76 0.71 -13.52
N THR A 91 -6.62 0.66 -12.50
CA THR A 91 -8.07 0.92 -12.63
C THR A 91 -8.46 2.37 -12.29
N PHE A 92 -7.71 3.02 -11.42
CA PHE A 92 -8.03 4.34 -10.89
C PHE A 92 -8.06 5.42 -11.97
N ASP A 93 -7.20 5.29 -12.99
CA ASP A 93 -7.16 6.20 -14.13
C ASP A 93 -8.47 6.16 -14.96
N GLN A 94 -9.15 5.01 -14.98
CA GLN A 94 -10.45 4.85 -15.63
C GLN A 94 -11.60 5.34 -14.74
N VAL A 95 -11.53 5.05 -13.43
CA VAL A 95 -12.52 5.52 -12.46
C VAL A 95 -12.57 7.06 -12.44
N ILE A 96 -11.42 7.73 -12.37
CA ILE A 96 -11.34 9.19 -12.41
C ILE A 96 -11.89 9.76 -13.73
N ARG A 97 -11.60 9.11 -14.88
CA ARG A 97 -12.08 9.59 -16.19
C ARG A 97 -13.60 9.51 -16.30
N ASN A 98 -14.21 8.50 -15.68
CA ASN A 98 -15.66 8.32 -15.68
C ASN A 98 -16.37 9.27 -14.69
N TRP A 99 -15.70 9.64 -13.59
CA TRP A 99 -16.29 10.49 -12.56
C TRP A 99 -16.02 11.99 -12.81
N SER A 100 -16.95 12.65 -13.50
CA SER A 100 -16.84 14.07 -13.88
C SER A 100 -16.64 15.04 -12.69
N TRP A 101 -17.23 14.73 -11.54
CA TRP A 101 -17.07 15.48 -10.28
C TRP A 101 -15.64 15.40 -9.75
N MET A 102 -15.07 14.19 -9.70
CA MET A 102 -13.69 13.97 -9.28
C MET A 102 -12.72 14.68 -10.22
N ARG A 103 -12.96 14.61 -11.53
CA ARG A 103 -12.17 15.31 -12.54
C ARG A 103 -12.11 16.84 -12.33
N HIS A 104 -13.22 17.48 -11.95
CA HIS A 104 -13.24 18.93 -11.66
C HIS A 104 -12.47 19.28 -10.38
N ARG A 105 -12.56 18.45 -9.34
CA ARG A 105 -11.78 18.62 -8.11
C ARG A 105 -10.28 18.47 -8.38
N LEU A 106 -9.90 17.49 -9.19
CA LEU A 106 -8.50 17.24 -9.57
C LEU A 106 -7.89 18.37 -10.42
N GLN A 107 -8.67 19.07 -11.25
CA GLN A 107 -8.17 20.23 -11.99
C GLN A 107 -7.70 21.38 -11.09
N ARG A 108 -8.27 21.53 -9.88
CA ARG A 108 -7.76 22.49 -8.88
C ARG A 108 -6.47 21.98 -8.24
N ALA A 109 -6.34 20.66 -8.07
CA ALA A 109 -5.16 20.00 -7.55
C ALA A 109 -4.00 20.00 -8.55
N ASP A 110 -4.26 20.01 -9.87
CA ASP A 110 -3.24 20.12 -10.93
C ASP A 110 -2.37 21.39 -10.78
N LYS A 111 -2.94 22.51 -10.28
CA LYS A 111 -2.17 23.74 -9.99
C LYS A 111 -1.19 23.56 -8.84
N TRP A 112 -1.56 22.77 -7.83
CA TRP A 112 -0.68 22.43 -6.71
C TRP A 112 0.37 21.39 -7.13
N SER A 113 -0.03 20.42 -7.95
CA SER A 113 0.86 19.44 -8.55
C SER A 113 1.95 20.08 -9.42
N ALA A 114 1.61 21.06 -10.26
CA ALA A 114 2.60 21.75 -11.10
C ALA A 114 3.67 22.49 -10.29
N LYS A 115 3.32 22.98 -9.08
CA LYS A 115 4.24 23.71 -8.19
C LYS A 115 5.10 22.77 -7.33
N TYR A 116 4.56 21.62 -6.92
CA TYR A 116 5.21 20.70 -5.98
C TYR A 116 5.61 19.35 -6.58
N GLY A 117 5.34 19.06 -7.85
CA GLY A 117 5.46 17.71 -8.42
C GLY A 117 6.84 17.08 -8.38
N HIS A 118 7.92 17.88 -8.25
CA HIS A 118 9.26 17.32 -8.12
C HIS A 118 9.63 16.92 -6.68
N TYR A 119 9.13 17.63 -5.66
CA TYR A 119 9.45 17.40 -4.23
C TYR A 119 8.30 16.76 -3.43
N GLY A 120 7.06 16.97 -3.85
CA GLY A 120 5.85 16.49 -3.17
C GLY A 120 5.73 14.97 -3.16
N VAL A 121 6.34 14.28 -4.12
CA VAL A 121 6.39 12.82 -4.17
C VAL A 121 7.19 12.25 -2.99
N TRP A 122 8.27 12.92 -2.57
CA TRP A 122 9.03 12.53 -1.38
C TRP A 122 8.30 12.89 -0.08
N GLY A 123 7.52 13.97 -0.08
CA GLY A 123 6.62 14.29 1.01
C GLY A 123 5.61 13.18 1.29
N LEU A 124 5.13 12.47 0.25
CA LEU A 124 4.27 11.30 0.43
C LEU A 124 4.98 10.16 1.16
N SER A 125 6.29 9.98 1.01
CA SER A 125 7.01 8.94 1.76
C SER A 125 6.99 9.21 3.26
N VAL A 126 7.06 10.48 3.66
CA VAL A 126 7.02 10.90 5.08
C VAL A 126 5.59 10.89 5.63
N LEU A 127 4.59 11.17 4.78
CA LEU A 127 3.17 11.14 5.17
C LEU A 127 2.52 9.76 5.03
N SER A 128 3.09 8.84 4.25
CA SER A 128 2.63 7.46 4.06
C SER A 128 2.34 6.74 5.38
N PRO A 129 3.18 6.86 6.42
CA PRO A 129 2.92 6.22 7.71
C PRO A 129 1.68 6.76 8.43
N PHE A 130 1.20 7.95 8.09
CA PHE A 130 0.08 8.59 8.77
C PHE A 130 -1.22 8.49 7.97
N LEU A 131 -1.12 8.58 6.64
CA LEU A 131 -2.27 8.56 5.75
C LEU A 131 -2.62 7.16 5.25
N GLY A 132 -1.68 6.22 5.26
CA GLY A 132 -1.82 4.92 4.63
C GLY A 132 -1.38 4.93 3.16
N ALA A 133 -0.92 3.77 2.69
CA ALA A 133 -0.42 3.60 1.33
C ALA A 133 -1.52 3.86 0.29
N TYR A 134 -2.75 3.43 0.57
CA TYR A 134 -3.86 3.58 -0.37
C TYR A 134 -4.22 5.05 -0.60
N VAL A 135 -4.27 5.85 0.47
CA VAL A 135 -4.54 7.29 0.39
C VAL A 135 -3.42 7.98 -0.38
N CYS A 136 -2.16 7.64 -0.13
CA CYS A 136 -1.03 8.19 -0.87
C CYS A 136 -1.07 7.86 -2.36
N VAL A 137 -1.48 6.66 -2.74
CA VAL A 137 -1.67 6.27 -4.15
C VAL A 137 -2.81 7.09 -4.78
N VAL A 138 -3.96 7.19 -4.12
CA VAL A 138 -5.12 7.98 -4.58
C VAL A 138 -4.75 9.45 -4.77
N VAL A 139 -4.04 10.05 -3.81
CA VAL A 139 -3.58 11.44 -3.87
C VAL A 139 -2.56 11.63 -4.98
N GLY A 140 -1.55 10.76 -5.07
CA GLY A 140 -0.51 10.84 -6.10
C GLY A 140 -1.08 10.73 -7.51
N PHE A 141 -2.02 9.82 -7.73
CA PHE A 141 -2.73 9.71 -9.01
C PHE A 141 -3.67 10.88 -9.26
N GLY A 142 -4.35 11.38 -8.22
CA GLY A 142 -5.16 12.58 -8.31
C GLY A 142 -4.35 13.79 -8.79
N LEU A 143 -3.11 13.92 -8.30
CA LEU A 143 -2.15 14.95 -8.71
C LEU A 143 -1.44 14.64 -10.03
N ARG A 144 -1.79 13.53 -10.71
CA ARG A 144 -1.20 13.10 -11.99
C ARG A 144 0.32 12.91 -11.96
N TRP A 145 0.85 12.49 -10.81
CA TRP A 145 2.28 12.17 -10.71
C TRP A 145 2.60 10.84 -11.42
N HIS A 146 3.87 10.67 -11.80
CA HIS A 146 4.30 9.43 -12.44
C HIS A 146 4.07 8.24 -11.51
N ALA A 147 3.23 7.30 -11.97
CA ALA A 147 2.87 6.07 -11.29
C ALA A 147 4.06 5.35 -10.63
N ALA A 148 5.16 5.17 -11.36
CA ALA A 148 6.36 4.50 -10.86
C ALA A 148 7.00 5.22 -9.65
N ARG A 149 6.99 6.56 -9.65
CA ARG A 149 7.55 7.35 -8.54
C ARG A 149 6.66 7.29 -7.30
N ILE A 150 5.34 7.36 -7.49
CA ILE A 150 4.38 7.19 -6.39
C ILE A 150 4.56 5.81 -5.75
N PHE A 151 4.62 4.77 -6.58
CA PHE A 151 4.81 3.40 -6.11
C PHE A 151 6.11 3.25 -5.32
N ALA A 152 7.23 3.74 -5.84
CA ALA A 152 8.52 3.70 -5.14
C ALA A 152 8.49 4.46 -3.81
N SER A 153 7.93 5.67 -3.80
CA SER A 153 7.84 6.50 -2.60
C SER A 153 6.93 5.91 -1.52
N VAL A 154 5.77 5.38 -1.91
CA VAL A 154 4.85 4.70 -0.99
C VAL A 154 5.50 3.44 -0.44
N THR A 155 6.06 2.60 -1.32
CA THR A 155 6.73 1.35 -0.91
C THR A 155 7.88 1.62 0.05
N LEU A 156 8.73 2.62 -0.22
CA LEU A 156 9.82 2.99 0.67
C LEU A 156 9.31 3.49 2.04
N GLY A 157 8.30 4.36 2.05
CA GLY A 157 7.70 4.86 3.29
C GLY A 157 7.09 3.73 4.10
N THR A 158 6.39 2.80 3.44
CA THR A 158 5.83 1.60 4.06
C THR A 158 6.95 0.72 4.61
N ILE A 159 7.99 0.38 3.83
CA ILE A 159 9.11 -0.45 4.30
C ILE A 159 9.74 0.14 5.58
N VAL A 160 10.12 1.42 5.54
CA VAL A 160 10.77 2.08 6.67
C VAL A 160 9.86 2.12 7.89
N SER A 161 8.59 2.52 7.72
CA SER A 161 7.64 2.57 8.83
C SER A 161 7.36 1.18 9.41
N THR A 162 7.18 0.19 8.56
CA THR A 162 6.80 -1.16 8.98
C THR A 162 7.95 -1.77 9.78
N LEU A 163 9.18 -1.68 9.27
CA LEU A 163 10.37 -2.14 9.98
C LEU A 163 10.54 -1.43 11.33
N LEU A 164 10.44 -0.10 11.36
CA LEU A 164 10.57 0.68 12.60
C LEU A 164 9.53 0.24 13.64
N ILE A 165 8.30 -0.01 13.21
CA ILE A 165 7.20 -0.48 14.07
C ILE A 165 7.45 -1.91 14.57
N THR A 166 7.79 -2.86 13.70
CA THR A 166 8.06 -4.25 14.13
C THR A 166 9.26 -4.35 15.06
N TYR A 167 10.38 -3.71 14.74
CA TYR A 167 11.58 -3.74 15.60
C TYR A 167 11.35 -2.96 16.90
N GLY A 168 10.70 -1.80 16.82
CA GLY A 168 10.32 -1.03 18.01
C GLY A 168 9.33 -1.78 18.91
N GLY A 169 8.33 -2.43 18.31
CA GLY A 169 7.36 -3.26 19.00
C GLY A 169 7.98 -4.49 19.65
N HIS A 170 8.87 -5.19 18.95
CA HIS A 170 9.63 -6.31 19.51
C HIS A 170 10.48 -5.89 20.72
N TRP A 171 11.18 -4.75 20.62
CA TRP A 171 11.94 -4.20 21.74
C TRP A 171 11.05 -3.83 22.93
N PHE A 172 9.87 -3.23 22.66
CA PHE A 172 8.90 -2.87 23.69
C PHE A 172 8.32 -4.10 24.41
N VAL A 173 7.98 -5.16 23.67
CA VAL A 173 7.52 -6.42 24.25
C VAL A 173 8.60 -7.06 25.12
N HIS A 174 9.86 -7.02 24.68
CA HIS A 174 10.99 -7.52 25.46
C HIS A 174 11.23 -6.71 26.74
N LEU A 175 11.07 -5.38 26.69
CA LEU A 175 11.12 -4.52 27.88
C LEU A 175 10.00 -4.82 28.88
N ILE A 176 8.78 -5.09 28.40
CA ILE A 176 7.65 -5.45 29.27
C ILE A 176 7.88 -6.82 29.91
N HIS A 177 8.40 -7.80 29.15
CA HIS A 177 8.73 -9.13 29.69
C HIS A 177 9.92 -9.12 30.66
N LEU A 178 10.86 -8.17 30.53
CA LEU A 178 11.97 -7.98 31.47
C LEU A 178 11.61 -7.07 32.66
N GLY A 179 10.46 -6.40 32.62
CA GLY A 179 9.91 -5.65 33.75
C GLY A 179 9.40 -6.59 34.84
N PRO A 180 9.32 -6.15 36.11
CA PRO A 180 9.04 -7.00 37.28
C PRO A 180 7.59 -7.51 37.37
N PHE A 181 6.82 -7.48 36.28
CA PHE A 181 5.44 -7.95 36.23
C PHE A 181 5.38 -9.35 35.61
N HIS A 182 5.98 -10.31 36.33
CA HIS A 182 5.50 -11.69 36.29
C HIS A 182 4.15 -11.72 37.00
N ILE A 183 3.06 -11.79 36.25
CA ILE A 183 1.74 -12.23 36.73
C ILE A 183 1.32 -13.39 35.83
#